data_AF-A0AAD3MVY0-F1
#
_entry.id   AF-A0AAD3MVY0-F1
#
_cell.length_a   1.000
_cell.length_b   1.000
_cell.length_c   1.000
_cell.angle_alpha   90.00
_cell.angle_beta   90.00
_cell.angle_gamma   90.00
#
_symmetry.space_group_name_H-M   'P 1'
#
loop_
_entity.id
_entity.type
_entity.pdbx_description
1 polymer ?
#
loop_
_entity_poly.entity_id
_entity_poly.type
_entity_poly.pdbx_seq_one_letter_code
_entity_poly.pdbx_strand_id
1 'polypeptide(L)'
;MDIQERNVRSCGENIVEMVDMDEENFAVSSSSAADAAFDAVIGCIEDIIMEEEFQQLQQSFMEKHYLEFDDSDENKLSYTPIFNEYVDLLRKHPEQQLMERIPGST
;
A
#
# COMPACT_ATOMS: atom_id res chain seq x y z
N MET A 1 20.01 55.75 -18.79
CA MET A 1 19.70 54.70 -17.81
C MET A 1 19.36 53.47 -18.63
N ASP A 2 20.16 52.41 -18.75
CA ASP A 2 21.41 51.96 -18.10
C ASP A 2 22.03 50.91 -19.04
N ILE A 3 23.31 51.03 -19.41
CA ILE A 3 24.47 50.25 -18.91
C ILE A 3 24.41 48.78 -19.42
N GLN A 4 25.23 48.40 -20.44
CA GLN A 4 26.60 47.83 -20.32
C GLN A 4 26.58 46.42 -19.65
N GLU A 5 27.33 45.38 -20.03
CA GLU A 5 28.46 45.17 -20.94
C GLU A 5 28.82 43.65 -20.90
N ARG A 6 29.65 43.20 -21.85
CA ARG A 6 30.61 42.06 -21.78
C ARG A 6 30.06 40.62 -21.59
N ASN A 7 30.14 39.75 -22.61
CA ASN A 7 31.29 38.92 -23.04
C ASN A 7 31.63 37.79 -22.04
N VAL A 8 32.07 36.63 -22.57
CA VAL A 8 32.27 35.28 -21.97
C VAL A 8 31.06 34.38 -22.32
N ARG A 9 31.15 33.26 -23.04
CA ARG A 9 32.23 32.28 -23.19
C ARG A 9 31.95 31.42 -24.42
N SER A 10 33.01 30.97 -25.08
CA SER A 10 33.06 29.85 -26.02
C SER A 10 32.07 28.74 -25.63
N CYS A 11 31.02 28.54 -26.41
CA CYS A 11 30.18 27.35 -26.28
C CYS A 11 30.85 26.29 -27.16
N GLY A 12 31.88 25.65 -26.59
CA GLY A 12 32.45 24.45 -27.18
C GLY A 12 31.33 23.45 -27.35
N GLU A 13 31.21 22.91 -28.57
CA GLU A 13 30.34 21.80 -28.92
C GLU A 13 30.74 20.62 -28.03
N ASN A 14 30.16 20.53 -26.83
CA ASN A 14 30.09 19.28 -26.11
C ASN A 14 28.98 18.50 -26.80
N ILE A 15 29.35 17.77 -27.85
CA ILE A 15 28.55 16.66 -28.34
C ILE A 15 28.34 15.78 -27.12
N VAL A 16 27.13 15.83 -26.57
CA VAL A 16 26.67 14.83 -25.62
C VAL A 16 26.56 13.58 -26.47
N GLU A 17 27.57 12.73 -26.41
CA GLU A 17 27.49 11.39 -26.95
C GLU A 17 26.27 10.78 -26.24
N MET A 18 25.20 10.51 -26.98
CA MET A 18 24.13 9.66 -26.45
C MET A 18 24.79 8.31 -26.25
N VAL A 19 25.30 8.08 -25.04
CA VAL A 19 25.59 6.75 -24.55
C VAL A 19 24.24 6.05 -24.67
N ASP A 20 24.17 5.12 -25.62
CA ASP A 20 23.09 4.14 -25.71
C ASP A 20 22.96 3.60 -24.29
N MET A 21 21.86 3.93 -23.62
CA MET A 21 21.64 3.52 -22.24
C MET A 21 21.52 2.01 -22.33
N ASP A 22 22.65 1.34 -22.11
CA ASP A 22 22.80 -0.12 -22.19
C ASP A 22 21.54 -0.72 -21.65
N GLU A 23 20.80 -1.37 -22.56
CA GLU A 23 19.61 -2.17 -22.36
C GLU A 23 19.49 -2.49 -20.88
N GLU A 24 18.65 -1.72 -20.17
CA GLU A 24 18.45 -1.91 -18.74
C GLU A 24 18.30 -3.42 -18.57
N ASN A 25 19.27 -4.03 -17.88
CA ASN A 25 19.10 -5.37 -17.36
C ASN A 25 17.97 -5.21 -16.33
N PHE A 26 16.74 -5.15 -16.84
CA PHE A 26 15.54 -5.61 -16.19
C PHE A 26 15.93 -7.00 -15.79
N ALA A 27 16.46 -7.11 -14.57
CA ALA A 27 16.77 -8.38 -13.97
C ALA A 27 15.46 -9.15 -14.11
N VAL A 28 15.45 -10.13 -15.02
CA VAL A 28 14.37 -11.09 -15.13
C VAL A 28 14.51 -11.91 -13.86
N SER A 29 13.98 -11.37 -12.77
CA SER A 29 13.83 -12.09 -11.53
C SER A 29 12.91 -13.25 -11.88
N SER A 30 13.46 -14.45 -11.96
CA SER A 30 12.65 -15.66 -12.11
C SER A 30 11.77 -15.76 -10.87
N SER A 31 10.53 -15.28 -10.97
CA SER A 31 9.54 -15.43 -9.91
C SER A 31 9.39 -16.91 -9.61
N SER A 32 9.59 -17.27 -8.35
CA SER A 32 9.45 -18.65 -7.91
C SER A 32 7.97 -19.02 -7.83
N ALA A 33 7.67 -20.33 -7.82
CA ALA A 33 6.30 -20.78 -7.57
C ALA A 33 5.77 -20.31 -6.20
N ALA A 34 6.67 -20.07 -5.23
CA ALA A 34 6.30 -19.52 -3.92
C ALA A 34 5.92 -18.03 -4.01
N ASP A 35 6.64 -17.25 -4.83
CA ASP A 35 6.32 -15.84 -5.05
C ASP A 35 4.97 -15.70 -5.74
N ALA A 36 4.69 -16.51 -6.78
CA ALA A 36 3.40 -16.52 -7.44
C ALA A 36 2.24 -16.91 -6.49
N ALA A 37 2.47 -17.85 -5.57
CA ALA A 37 1.47 -18.22 -4.56
C ALA A 37 1.25 -17.10 -3.54
N PHE A 38 2.31 -16.42 -3.11
CA PHE A 38 2.23 -15.26 -2.24
C PHE A 38 1.46 -14.12 -2.92
N ASP A 39 1.80 -13.77 -4.16
CA ASP A 39 1.11 -12.73 -4.93
C ASP A 39 -0.38 -13.04 -5.09
N ALA A 40 -0.74 -14.32 -5.31
CA ALA A 40 -2.13 -14.75 -5.38
C ALA A 40 -2.88 -14.53 -4.05
N VAL A 41 -2.25 -14.86 -2.92
CA VAL A 41 -2.83 -14.62 -1.58
C VAL A 41 -3.00 -13.13 -1.31
N ILE A 42 -2.01 -12.31 -1.65
CA ILE A 42 -2.09 -10.85 -1.48
C ILE A 42 -3.20 -10.26 -2.37
N GLY A 43 -3.32 -10.69 -3.62
CA GLY A 43 -4.40 -10.28 -4.51
C GLY A 43 -5.78 -10.64 -3.95
N CYS A 44 -5.95 -11.84 -3.41
CA CYS A 44 -7.21 -12.22 -2.76
C CYS A 44 -7.52 -11.37 -1.52
N ILE A 45 -6.51 -11.02 -0.70
CA ILE A 45 -6.71 -10.15 0.45
C ILE A 45 -7.12 -8.74 0.01
N GLU A 46 -6.48 -8.22 -1.04
CA GLU A 46 -6.83 -6.92 -1.64
C GLU A 46 -8.29 -6.91 -2.10
N ASP A 47 -8.70 -7.94 -2.85
CA ASP A 47 -10.09 -8.10 -3.31
C ASP A 47 -11.07 -8.08 -2.13
N ILE A 48 -10.80 -8.88 -1.09
CA ILE A 48 -11.66 -8.96 0.11
C ILE A 48 -11.77 -7.59 0.83
N ILE A 49 -10.67 -6.84 0.95
CA ILE A 49 -10.69 -5.53 1.61
C ILE A 49 -11.47 -4.49 0.78
N MET A 50 -11.45 -4.62 -0.54
CA MET A 50 -12.16 -3.74 -1.46
C MET A 50 -13.65 -4.09 -1.63
N GLU A 51 -14.07 -5.29 -1.22
CA GLU A 51 -15.47 -5.74 -1.25
C GLU A 51 -16.37 -4.86 -0.36
N GLU A 52 -17.59 -4.60 -0.85
CA GLU A 52 -18.58 -3.78 -0.14
C GLU A 52 -18.98 -4.40 1.21
N GLU A 53 -19.03 -5.73 1.29
CA GLU A 53 -19.36 -6.46 2.51
C GLU A 53 -18.38 -6.12 3.65
N PHE A 54 -17.08 -6.09 3.36
CA PHE A 54 -16.06 -5.76 4.35
C PHE A 54 -16.14 -4.30 4.78
N GLN A 55 -16.41 -3.39 3.84
CA GLN A 55 -16.59 -1.97 4.14
C GLN A 55 -17.82 -1.72 5.01
N GLN A 56 -18.94 -2.40 4.73
CA GLN A 56 -20.16 -2.35 5.56
C GLN A 56 -19.91 -2.92 6.96
N LEU A 57 -19.10 -3.97 7.07
CA LEU A 57 -18.70 -4.55 8.35
C LEU A 57 -17.86 -3.56 9.17
N GLN A 58 -16.87 -2.90 8.55
CA GLN A 58 -16.08 -1.84 9.20
C GLN A 58 -16.98 -0.66 9.62
N GLN A 59 -17.88 -0.22 8.74
CA GLN A 59 -18.80 0.87 9.03
C GLN A 59 -19.72 0.54 10.21
N SER A 60 -20.29 -0.66 10.24
CA SER A 60 -21.15 -1.12 11.33
C SER A 60 -20.39 -1.16 12.66
N PHE A 61 -19.12 -1.57 12.63
CA PHE A 61 -18.24 -1.53 13.80
C PHE A 61 -17.99 -0.09 14.28
N MET A 62 -17.72 0.84 13.36
CA MET A 62 -17.54 2.25 13.69
C MET A 62 -18.81 2.86 14.28
N GLU A 63 -19.98 2.62 13.68
CA GLU A 63 -21.28 3.11 14.18
C GLU A 63 -21.60 2.60 15.59
N LYS A 64 -21.12 1.42 15.95
CA LYS A 64 -21.26 0.86 17.30
C LYS A 64 -20.39 1.58 18.34
N HIS A 65 -19.20 2.04 17.96
CA HIS A 65 -18.18 2.50 18.91
C HIS A 65 -17.80 3.98 18.80
N TYR A 66 -18.29 4.74 17.80
CA TYR A 66 -17.84 6.11 17.55
C TYR A 66 -18.01 7.05 18.76
N LEU A 67 -19.03 6.84 19.60
CA LEU A 67 -19.27 7.66 20.80
C LEU A 67 -18.22 7.45 21.91
N GLU A 68 -17.49 6.32 21.88
CA GLU A 68 -16.41 6.08 22.82
C GLU A 68 -15.19 6.93 22.48
N PHE A 69 -14.99 7.27 21.20
CA PHE A 69 -13.83 8.04 20.75
C PHE A 69 -14.09 9.55 20.84
N ASP A 70 -13.16 10.28 21.44
CA ASP A 70 -13.12 11.74 21.44
C ASP A 70 -11.78 12.27 20.95
N ASP A 71 -11.73 13.57 20.69
CA ASP A 71 -10.54 14.28 20.16
C ASP A 71 -9.58 14.70 21.29
N SER A 72 -9.53 13.91 22.37
CA SER A 72 -8.58 14.11 23.47
C SER A 72 -7.26 13.40 23.18
N ASP A 73 -6.15 13.97 23.65
CA ASP A 73 -4.84 13.32 23.58
C ASP A 73 -4.72 12.11 24.54
N GLU A 74 -5.68 11.93 25.47
CA GLU A 74 -5.69 10.83 26.45
C GLU A 74 -6.55 9.64 25.99
N ASN A 75 -5.95 8.44 25.98
CA ASN A 75 -6.67 7.21 25.65
C ASN A 75 -7.56 6.73 26.80
N LYS A 76 -8.81 6.37 26.49
CA LYS A 76 -9.71 5.73 27.45
C LYS A 76 -9.36 4.27 27.64
N LEU A 77 -9.63 3.74 28.83
CA LEU A 77 -9.48 2.30 29.11
C LEU A 77 -10.40 1.43 28.23
N SER A 78 -11.52 1.99 27.75
CA SER A 78 -12.42 1.31 26.81
C SER A 78 -11.79 1.11 25.43
N TYR A 79 -10.73 1.82 25.05
CA TYR A 79 -10.12 1.66 23.73
C TYR A 79 -9.46 0.30 23.55
N THR A 80 -8.88 -0.28 24.61
CA THR A 80 -8.22 -1.60 24.55
C THR A 80 -9.18 -2.72 24.13
N PRO A 81 -10.33 -2.94 24.81
CA PRO A 81 -11.27 -3.97 24.38
C PRO A 81 -11.87 -3.69 22.99
N ILE A 82 -12.12 -2.42 22.64
CA ILE A 82 -12.62 -2.04 21.30
C ILE A 82 -11.59 -2.36 20.22
N PHE A 83 -10.31 -2.04 20.44
CA PHE A 83 -9.23 -2.36 19.52
C PHE A 83 -9.08 -3.87 19.31
N ASN A 84 -9.14 -4.66 20.40
CA ASN A 84 -9.07 -6.11 20.29
C ASN A 84 -10.26 -6.68 19.49
N GLU A 85 -11.47 -6.16 19.71
CA GLU A 85 -12.65 -6.55 18.92
C GLU A 85 -12.46 -6.21 17.43
N TYR A 86 -11.92 -5.03 17.12
CA TYR A 86 -11.60 -4.63 15.75
C TYR A 86 -10.56 -5.53 15.10
N VAL A 87 -9.45 -5.84 15.79
CA VAL A 87 -8.40 -6.73 15.29
C VAL A 87 -8.95 -8.13 15.02
N ASP A 88 -9.81 -8.64 15.90
CA ASP A 88 -10.47 -9.92 15.72
C ASP A 88 -11.35 -9.93 14.47
N LEU A 89 -12.14 -8.88 14.26
CA LEU A 89 -12.99 -8.72 13.09
C LEU A 89 -12.16 -8.63 11.80
N LEU A 90 -11.10 -7.82 11.81
CA LEU A 90 -10.17 -7.63 10.69
C LEU A 90 -9.42 -8.92 10.31
N ARG A 91 -9.17 -9.81 11.28
CA ARG A 91 -8.52 -11.10 11.00
C ARG A 91 -9.51 -12.16 10.55
N LYS A 92 -10.60 -12.34 11.29
CA LYS A 92 -11.54 -13.46 11.10
C LYS A 92 -12.23 -13.42 9.75
N HIS A 93 -12.65 -12.24 9.29
CA HIS A 93 -13.40 -12.13 8.04
C HIS A 93 -12.52 -12.47 6.81
N PRO A 94 -11.34 -11.85 6.60
CA PRO A 94 -10.46 -12.24 5.50
C PRO A 94 -9.93 -13.67 5.61
N GLU A 95 -9.65 -14.16 6.82
CA GLU A 95 -9.18 -15.55 7.02
C GLU A 95 -10.23 -16.55 6.53
N GLN A 96 -11.51 -16.36 6.87
CA GLN A 96 -12.61 -17.19 6.38
C GLN A 96 -12.75 -17.12 4.86
N GLN A 97 -12.79 -15.90 4.31
CA GLN A 97 -12.91 -15.67 2.87
C GLN A 97 -11.73 -16.25 2.06
N LEU A 98 -10.52 -16.23 2.63
CA LEU A 98 -9.31 -16.78 2.02
C LEU A 98 -9.32 -18.31 2.03
N MET A 99 -9.75 -18.94 3.14
CA MET A 99 -9.90 -20.40 3.22
C MET A 99 -10.93 -20.94 2.21
N GLU A 100 -11.97 -20.18 1.92
CA GLU A 100 -12.98 -20.54 0.92
C GLU A 100 -12.47 -20.40 -0.52
N ARG A 101 -11.68 -19.35 -0.81
CA ARG A 101 -11.16 -19.08 -2.16
C ARG A 101 -9.91 -19.88 -2.51
N ILE A 102 -9.07 -20.21 -1.53
CA ILE A 102 -7.81 -20.95 -1.72
C ILE A 102 -7.82 -22.20 -0.83
N PRO A 103 -8.44 -23.30 -1.30
CA PRO A 103 -8.43 -24.55 -0.55
C PRO A 103 -6.99 -25.10 -0.44
N GLY A 104 -6.44 -25.10 0.77
CA GLY A 104 -5.08 -25.61 1.07
C GLY A 104 -4.09 -24.56 1.61
N SER A 105 -4.55 -23.37 1.99
CA SER A 105 -3.70 -22.28 2.52
C SER A 105 -3.32 -22.39 4.01
N THR A 106 -3.48 -23.55 4.65
CA THR A 106 -3.09 -23.81 6.06
C THR A 106 -1.81 -24.61 6.19
#